data_AF-T1BK71-F1
#
_entry.id   AF-T1BK71-F1
#
_cell.length_a   1.000
_cell.length_b   1.000
_cell.length_c   1.000
_cell.angle_alpha   90.00
_cell.angle_beta   90.00
_cell.angle_gamma   90.00
#
_symmetry.space_group_name_H-M   'P 1'
#
loop_
_entity.id
_entity.type
_entity.pdbx_description
1 polymer ?
#
loop_
_entity_poly.entity_id
_entity_poly.type
_entity_poly.pdbx_seq_one_letter_code
_entity_poly.pdbx_strand_id
1 'polypeptide(L)'
;VLVIATGAVLQPAETEGLTGSGWMDKVFTFYTPEGAGALEGALATFSGGRVVVNVVDMPIKCPVAPLEFCFLADWYFRERGIRDKVQLSYVTPLDAAFTKPVSAKRLAGMLAERGVELITEFNTGQVDGENGRLVSFDGREIPFDLGVVIPLHGGAGYVGDSPGLGDEFNFVPADEHTLQSKAKKNVFVIGDASNLPASKAGSVTHFQGEVLVENIQCFLAGKPLSASFDGHANCFIETGFHKALLIDFNYET
;
A
#
# COMPACT_ATOMS: atom_id res chain seq x y z
N VAL A 1 8.60 29.21 5.33
CA VAL A 1 7.63 28.15 4.93
C VAL A 1 8.21 26.83 5.40
N LEU A 2 7.39 25.98 6.00
CA LEU A 2 7.75 24.59 6.33
C LEU A 2 7.07 23.66 5.33
N VAL A 3 7.82 22.71 4.77
CA VAL A 3 7.28 21.65 3.91
C VAL A 3 7.53 20.31 4.59
N ILE A 4 6.46 19.57 4.85
CA ILE A 4 6.52 18.22 5.42
C ILE A 4 6.47 17.21 4.28
N ALA A 5 7.52 16.41 4.14
CA ALA A 5 7.69 15.42 3.09
C ALA A 5 8.27 14.11 3.65
N THR A 6 7.83 13.71 4.84
CA THR A 6 8.42 12.60 5.61
C THR A 6 7.93 11.22 5.22
N GLY A 7 7.05 11.15 4.22
CA GLY A 7 6.47 9.91 3.70
C GLY A 7 5.56 9.20 4.70
N ALA A 8 5.25 7.95 4.39
CA ALA A 8 4.59 7.02 5.29
C ALA A 8 5.61 6.07 5.93
N VAL A 9 5.35 5.69 7.18
CA VAL A 9 6.14 4.79 8.00
C VAL A 9 5.37 3.48 8.16
N LEU A 10 6.07 2.34 8.05
CA LEU A 10 5.47 1.05 8.32
C LEU A 10 5.31 0.86 9.83
N GLN A 11 4.18 0.32 10.25
CA GLN A 11 3.83 0.09 11.65
C GLN A 11 3.55 -1.40 11.89
N PRO A 12 4.53 -2.30 11.69
CA PRO A 12 4.28 -3.74 11.81
C PRO A 12 3.98 -4.18 13.24
N ALA A 13 4.34 -3.38 14.24
CA ALA A 13 4.04 -3.64 15.66
C ALA A 13 2.56 -3.44 16.01
N GLU A 14 1.79 -2.74 15.17
CA GLU A 14 0.36 -2.48 15.37
C GLU A 14 -0.52 -3.68 14.93
N THR A 15 0.09 -4.76 14.44
CA THR A 15 -0.59 -6.02 14.11
C THR A 15 -0.05 -7.13 14.99
N GLU A 16 -0.94 -7.76 15.76
CA GLU A 16 -0.54 -8.80 16.70
C GLU A 16 0.17 -9.95 15.98
N GLY A 17 1.34 -10.35 16.48
CA GLY A 17 2.11 -11.48 15.98
C GLY A 17 2.88 -11.25 14.67
N LEU A 18 2.69 -10.14 13.96
CA LEU A 18 3.31 -9.90 12.64
C LEU A 18 4.85 -9.96 12.69
N THR A 19 5.48 -9.31 13.67
CA THR A 19 6.95 -9.38 13.86
C THR A 19 7.38 -10.47 14.86
N GLY A 20 6.49 -11.42 15.16
CA GLY A 20 6.72 -12.50 16.12
C GLY A 20 7.29 -13.77 15.46
N SER A 21 6.88 -14.93 15.98
CA SER A 21 7.26 -16.23 15.43
C SER A 21 6.96 -16.32 13.93
N GLY A 22 7.94 -16.73 13.13
CA GLY A 22 7.81 -16.86 11.68
C GLY A 22 8.11 -15.60 10.88
N TRP A 23 8.34 -14.45 11.52
CA TRP A 23 8.81 -13.24 10.82
C TRP A 23 10.18 -13.49 10.17
N MET A 24 10.30 -13.14 8.88
CA MET A 24 11.48 -13.37 8.05
C MET A 24 11.85 -14.85 7.82
N ASP A 25 10.91 -15.77 8.08
CA ASP A 25 11.03 -17.21 7.81
C ASP A 25 9.82 -17.72 6.99
N LYS A 26 8.61 -17.46 7.49
CA LYS A 26 7.35 -17.76 6.81
C LYS A 26 6.55 -16.51 6.46
N VAL A 27 6.76 -15.42 7.20
CA VAL A 27 6.03 -14.15 7.05
C VAL A 27 7.00 -13.05 6.64
N PHE A 28 6.69 -12.36 5.55
CA PHE A 28 7.55 -11.35 4.95
C PHE A 28 6.76 -10.11 4.56
N THR A 29 7.47 -9.01 4.34
CA THR A 29 6.94 -7.83 3.65
C THR A 29 7.93 -7.36 2.59
N PHE A 30 7.47 -6.99 1.40
CA PHE A 30 8.34 -6.41 0.37
C PHE A 30 8.54 -4.89 0.54
N TYR A 31 7.90 -4.27 1.53
CA TYR A 31 7.92 -2.83 1.72
C TYR A 31 9.17 -2.29 2.45
N THR A 32 10.08 -3.18 2.83
CA THR A 32 11.43 -2.86 3.32
C THR A 32 12.48 -3.56 2.43
N PRO A 33 13.68 -2.97 2.24
CA PRO A 33 14.74 -3.62 1.49
C PRO A 33 15.13 -4.99 2.06
N GLU A 34 15.19 -5.11 3.38
CA GLU A 34 15.51 -6.35 4.08
C GLU A 34 14.44 -7.42 3.85
N GLY A 35 13.17 -7.06 4.04
CA GLY A 35 12.04 -7.96 3.85
C GLY A 35 11.89 -8.42 2.40
N ALA A 36 12.12 -7.52 1.43
CA ALA A 36 12.13 -7.87 0.01
C ALA A 36 13.26 -8.87 -0.33
N GLY A 37 14.47 -8.66 0.20
CA GLY A 37 15.59 -9.57 0.00
C GLY A 37 15.36 -10.95 0.62
N ALA A 38 14.82 -11.01 1.83
CA ALA A 38 14.49 -12.28 2.48
C ALA A 38 13.34 -13.01 1.76
N LEU A 39 12.32 -12.28 1.30
CA LEU A 39 11.22 -12.83 0.52
C LEU A 39 11.71 -13.44 -0.80
N GLU A 40 12.64 -12.80 -1.50
CA GLU A 40 13.24 -13.36 -2.71
C GLU A 40 13.90 -14.73 -2.45
N GLY A 41 14.71 -14.83 -1.40
CA GLY A 41 15.35 -16.10 -1.03
C GLY A 41 14.35 -17.18 -0.63
N ALA A 42 13.28 -16.82 0.08
CA ALA A 42 12.19 -17.72 0.42
C ALA A 42 11.46 -18.21 -0.84
N LEU A 43 11.12 -17.30 -1.76
CA LEU A 43 10.46 -17.64 -3.02
C LEU A 43 11.34 -18.52 -3.91
N ALA A 44 12.67 -18.32 -3.93
CA ALA A 44 13.62 -19.12 -4.71
C ALA A 44 13.70 -20.58 -4.25
N THR A 45 13.53 -20.83 -2.95
CA THR A 45 13.59 -22.18 -2.36
C THR A 45 12.22 -22.82 -2.17
N PHE A 46 11.13 -22.06 -2.26
CA PHE A 46 9.75 -22.55 -2.12
C PHE A 46 9.43 -23.65 -3.15
N SER A 47 8.91 -24.79 -2.70
CA SER A 47 8.63 -25.96 -3.55
C SER A 47 7.15 -26.21 -3.87
N GLY A 48 6.24 -25.46 -3.23
CA GLY A 48 4.79 -25.63 -3.33
C GLY A 48 4.10 -25.40 -1.99
N GLY A 49 2.79 -25.17 -2.03
CA GLY A 49 1.97 -24.81 -0.86
C GLY A 49 1.14 -23.55 -1.10
N ARG A 50 0.67 -22.95 -0.02
CA ARG A 50 -0.17 -21.75 -0.01
C ARG A 50 0.68 -20.51 0.19
N VAL A 51 0.61 -19.60 -0.77
CA VAL A 51 1.20 -18.28 -0.71
C VAL A 51 0.07 -17.27 -0.54
N VAL A 52 0.06 -16.57 0.58
CA VAL A 52 -0.97 -15.58 0.91
C VAL A 52 -0.38 -14.19 0.86
N VAL A 53 -0.95 -13.31 0.06
CA VAL A 53 -0.63 -11.89 0.01
C VAL A 53 -1.73 -11.15 0.76
N ASN A 54 -1.40 -10.52 1.87
CA ASN A 54 -2.39 -9.92 2.76
C ASN A 54 -2.13 -8.43 2.95
N VAL A 55 -3.17 -7.62 2.77
CA VAL A 55 -3.21 -6.24 3.24
C VAL A 55 -3.86 -6.23 4.61
N VAL A 56 -3.18 -5.75 5.63
CA VAL A 56 -3.75 -5.71 6.99
C VAL A 56 -4.86 -4.66 7.06
N ASP A 57 -4.58 -3.43 6.62
CA ASP A 57 -5.55 -2.33 6.56
C ASP A 57 -5.12 -1.27 5.53
N MET A 58 -5.95 -0.26 5.33
CA MET A 58 -5.72 0.91 4.49
C MET A 58 -5.58 2.18 5.35
N PRO A 59 -4.83 3.20 4.90
CA PRO A 59 -4.10 3.29 3.63
C PRO A 59 -2.74 2.59 3.65
N ILE A 60 -2.25 2.21 2.47
CA ILE A 60 -0.87 1.72 2.26
C ILE A 60 -0.16 2.53 1.17
N LYS A 61 1.18 2.52 1.17
CA LYS A 61 1.95 3.09 0.06
C LYS A 61 1.84 2.18 -1.16
N CYS A 62 1.68 2.78 -2.33
CA CYS A 62 1.42 2.10 -3.60
C CYS A 62 0.34 1.00 -3.48
N PRO A 63 -0.96 1.35 -3.38
CA PRO A 63 -2.05 0.38 -3.18
C PRO A 63 -2.16 -0.74 -4.23
N VAL A 64 -1.52 -0.60 -5.38
CA VAL A 64 -1.47 -1.63 -6.44
C VAL A 64 -0.34 -2.65 -6.25
N ALA A 65 0.67 -2.36 -5.42
CA ALA A 65 1.84 -3.22 -5.25
C ALA A 65 1.49 -4.64 -4.76
N PRO A 66 0.52 -4.86 -3.85
CA PRO A 66 0.13 -6.21 -3.46
C PRO A 66 -0.47 -7.03 -4.61
N LEU A 67 -1.25 -6.38 -5.49
CA LEU A 67 -1.81 -7.02 -6.69
C LEU A 67 -0.73 -7.31 -7.74
N GLU A 68 0.18 -6.34 -7.95
CA GLU A 68 1.36 -6.52 -8.79
C GLU A 68 2.16 -7.74 -8.34
N PHE A 69 2.42 -7.85 -7.02
CA PHE A 69 3.10 -9.00 -6.45
C PHE A 69 2.38 -10.31 -6.78
N CYS A 70 1.05 -10.38 -6.66
CA CYS A 70 0.28 -11.57 -7.06
C CYS A 70 0.51 -11.96 -8.52
N PHE A 71 0.55 -10.99 -9.44
CA PHE A 71 0.78 -11.24 -10.86
C PHE A 71 2.22 -11.68 -11.14
N LEU A 72 3.19 -11.04 -10.49
CA LEU A 72 4.61 -11.40 -10.60
C LEU A 72 4.89 -12.76 -9.97
N ALA A 73 4.24 -13.12 -8.86
CA ALA A 73 4.35 -14.43 -8.23
C ALA A 73 3.78 -15.54 -9.14
N ASP A 74 2.62 -15.34 -9.77
CA ASP A 74 2.09 -16.28 -10.78
C ASP A 74 3.09 -16.49 -11.91
N TRP A 75 3.63 -15.42 -12.49
CA TRP A 75 4.64 -15.48 -13.53
C TRP A 75 5.91 -16.22 -13.05
N TYR A 76 6.45 -15.83 -11.91
CA TYR A 76 7.66 -16.39 -11.34
C TYR A 76 7.55 -17.91 -11.09
N PHE A 77 6.44 -18.37 -10.51
CA PHE A 77 6.23 -19.80 -10.28
C PHE A 77 5.98 -20.59 -11.57
N ARG A 78 5.48 -19.96 -12.63
CA ARG A 78 5.38 -20.59 -13.96
C ARG A 78 6.75 -20.74 -14.60
N GLU A 79 7.60 -19.71 -14.53
CA GLU A 79 8.99 -19.79 -15.00
C GLU A 79 9.78 -20.88 -14.24
N ARG A 80 9.52 -21.05 -12.95
CA ARG A 80 10.10 -22.13 -12.14
C ARG A 80 9.48 -23.51 -12.39
N GLY A 81 8.39 -23.60 -13.15
CA GLY A 81 7.71 -24.87 -13.44
C GLY A 81 7.02 -25.51 -12.23
N ILE A 82 6.64 -24.73 -11.21
CA ILE A 82 5.98 -25.23 -9.99
C ILE A 82 4.60 -24.61 -9.72
N ARG A 83 4.09 -23.77 -10.63
CA ARG A 83 2.84 -23.01 -10.43
C ARG A 83 1.65 -23.90 -10.06
N ASP A 84 1.57 -25.11 -10.60
CA ASP A 84 0.55 -26.12 -10.32
C ASP A 84 0.57 -26.61 -8.86
N LYS A 85 1.70 -26.47 -8.18
CA LYS A 85 1.89 -26.81 -6.76
C LYS A 85 1.64 -25.64 -5.81
N VAL A 86 1.36 -24.45 -6.35
CA VAL A 86 1.19 -23.23 -5.55
C VAL A 86 -0.27 -22.78 -5.58
N GLN A 87 -0.84 -22.52 -4.41
CA GLN A 87 -2.12 -21.83 -4.25
C GLN A 87 -1.82 -20.38 -3.88
N LEU A 88 -2.29 -19.42 -4.68
CA LEU A 88 -2.11 -18.00 -4.43
C LEU A 88 -3.43 -17.40 -3.99
N SER A 89 -3.42 -16.68 -2.87
CA SER A 89 -4.59 -15.92 -2.41
C SER A 89 -4.19 -14.47 -2.10
N TYR A 90 -5.01 -13.53 -2.57
CA TYR A 90 -4.94 -12.11 -2.22
C TYR A 90 -6.04 -11.80 -1.21
N VAL A 91 -5.64 -11.40 -0.01
CA VAL A 91 -6.49 -11.20 1.16
C VAL A 91 -6.51 -9.72 1.51
N THR A 92 -7.67 -9.09 1.49
CA THR A 92 -7.81 -7.65 1.65
C THR A 92 -8.98 -7.28 2.56
N PRO A 93 -8.88 -6.18 3.33
CA PRO A 93 -10.01 -5.65 4.11
C PRO A 93 -11.08 -5.01 3.22
N LEU A 94 -10.75 -4.69 1.97
CA LEU A 94 -11.67 -4.09 1.01
C LEU A 94 -12.74 -5.08 0.57
N ASP A 95 -13.89 -4.56 0.14
CA ASP A 95 -14.99 -5.32 -0.47
C ASP A 95 -14.70 -5.77 -1.92
N ALA A 96 -13.61 -5.27 -2.51
CA ALA A 96 -13.16 -5.58 -3.86
C ALA A 96 -11.62 -5.61 -3.96
N ALA A 97 -11.09 -5.99 -5.12
CA ALA A 97 -9.65 -6.05 -5.36
C ALA A 97 -8.96 -4.67 -5.25
N PHE A 98 -9.67 -3.58 -5.54
CA PHE A 98 -9.15 -2.22 -5.56
C PHE A 98 -10.28 -1.20 -5.30
N THR A 99 -9.95 0.03 -4.95
CA THR A 99 -10.93 1.06 -4.55
C THR A 99 -11.67 1.72 -5.73
N LYS A 100 -11.08 1.74 -6.92
CA LYS A 100 -11.68 2.34 -8.13
C LYS A 100 -12.46 1.28 -8.93
N PRO A 101 -13.79 1.42 -9.15
CA PRO A 101 -14.63 0.33 -9.67
C PRO A 101 -14.17 -0.30 -10.99
N VAL A 102 -13.74 0.53 -11.94
CA VAL A 102 -13.24 0.05 -13.25
C VAL A 102 -11.96 -0.78 -13.07
N SER A 103 -11.01 -0.25 -12.29
CA SER A 103 -9.76 -0.95 -11.95
C SER A 103 -10.04 -2.21 -11.14
N ALA A 104 -10.94 -2.16 -10.15
CA ALA A 104 -11.31 -3.28 -9.30
C ALA A 104 -11.84 -4.45 -10.12
N LYS A 105 -12.78 -4.20 -11.05
CA LYS A 105 -13.32 -5.21 -11.95
C LYS A 105 -12.23 -5.82 -12.83
N ARG A 106 -11.34 -4.98 -13.40
CA ARG A 106 -10.26 -5.48 -14.27
C ARG A 106 -9.24 -6.31 -13.50
N LEU A 107 -8.80 -5.84 -12.35
CA LEU A 107 -7.79 -6.47 -11.49
C LEU A 107 -8.33 -7.79 -10.91
N ALA A 108 -9.58 -7.83 -10.45
CA ALA A 108 -10.23 -9.05 -10.01
C ALA A 108 -10.32 -10.10 -11.14
N GLY A 109 -10.68 -9.68 -12.36
CA GLY A 109 -10.67 -10.56 -13.53
C GLY A 109 -9.28 -11.13 -13.82
N MET A 110 -8.24 -10.29 -13.72
CA MET A 110 -6.84 -10.72 -13.94
C MET A 110 -6.32 -11.68 -12.87
N LEU A 111 -6.75 -11.53 -11.61
CA LEU A 111 -6.48 -12.51 -10.54
C LEU A 111 -7.15 -13.85 -10.87
N ALA A 112 -8.43 -13.84 -11.24
CA ALA A 112 -9.20 -15.03 -11.58
C ALA A 112 -8.63 -15.77 -12.81
N GLU A 113 -8.25 -15.04 -13.87
CA GLU A 113 -7.57 -15.60 -15.07
C GLU A 113 -6.29 -16.38 -14.71
N ARG A 114 -5.63 -16.02 -13.61
CA ARG A 114 -4.40 -16.64 -13.12
C ARG A 114 -4.62 -17.65 -12.01
N GLY A 115 -5.88 -17.90 -11.60
CA GLY A 115 -6.19 -18.77 -10.47
C GLY A 115 -5.61 -18.25 -9.16
N VAL A 116 -5.59 -16.92 -8.97
CA VAL A 116 -5.33 -16.27 -7.69
C VAL A 116 -6.68 -16.02 -7.03
N GLU A 117 -6.89 -16.57 -5.85
CA GLU A 117 -8.11 -16.39 -5.08
C GLU A 117 -8.16 -14.98 -4.49
N LEU A 118 -9.28 -14.28 -4.64
CA LEU A 118 -9.52 -12.98 -4.01
C LEU A 118 -10.41 -13.20 -2.78
N ILE A 119 -9.89 -12.86 -1.60
CA ILE A 119 -10.62 -12.93 -0.33
C ILE A 119 -10.80 -11.50 0.18
N THR A 120 -12.04 -11.02 0.15
CA THR A 120 -12.42 -9.65 0.53
C THR A 120 -12.93 -9.57 1.96
N GLU A 121 -13.07 -8.33 2.45
CA GLU A 121 -13.61 -7.99 3.76
C GLU A 121 -12.88 -8.70 4.92
N PHE A 122 -11.62 -9.09 4.72
CA PHE A 122 -10.82 -9.81 5.72
C PHE A 122 -9.97 -8.82 6.53
N ASN A 123 -10.50 -8.38 7.66
CA ASN A 123 -9.81 -7.49 8.60
C ASN A 123 -8.89 -8.30 9.50
N THR A 124 -7.58 -8.29 9.21
CA THR A 124 -6.58 -9.12 9.89
C THR A 124 -6.32 -8.58 11.30
N GLY A 125 -6.62 -9.37 12.33
CA GLY A 125 -6.36 -9.01 13.72
C GLY A 125 -5.03 -9.57 14.26
N GLN A 126 -4.65 -10.77 13.79
CA GLN A 126 -3.44 -11.45 14.24
C GLN A 126 -2.78 -12.22 13.08
N VAL A 127 -1.45 -12.25 13.10
CA VAL A 127 -0.62 -13.12 12.26
C VAL A 127 0.04 -14.17 13.14
N ASP A 128 -0.41 -15.41 13.02
CA ASP A 128 0.21 -16.56 13.69
C ASP A 128 1.20 -17.22 12.72
N GLY A 129 2.43 -16.71 12.71
CA GLY A 129 3.49 -17.23 11.85
C GLY A 129 4.07 -18.57 12.31
N GLU A 130 3.85 -18.99 13.56
CA GLU A 130 4.25 -20.33 14.03
C GLU A 130 3.43 -21.41 13.32
N ASN A 131 2.10 -21.26 13.38
CA ASN A 131 1.14 -22.19 12.78
C ASN A 131 0.87 -21.88 11.29
N GLY A 132 1.32 -20.74 10.79
CA GLY A 132 1.11 -20.32 9.40
C GLY A 132 -0.36 -20.01 9.13
N ARG A 133 -0.96 -19.06 9.86
CA ARG A 133 -2.33 -18.58 9.59
C ARG A 133 -2.52 -17.10 9.90
N LEU A 134 -3.37 -16.45 9.12
CA LEU A 134 -3.96 -15.16 9.46
C LEU A 134 -5.25 -15.40 10.22
N VAL A 135 -5.51 -14.59 11.24
CA VAL A 135 -6.75 -14.61 12.03
C VAL A 135 -7.39 -13.23 11.93
N SER A 136 -8.62 -13.16 11.43
CA SER A 136 -9.37 -11.91 11.37
C SER A 136 -10.05 -11.58 12.69
N PHE A 137 -10.47 -10.33 12.86
CA PHE A 137 -11.25 -9.90 14.02
C PHE A 137 -12.61 -10.61 14.16
N ASP A 138 -13.17 -11.13 13.06
CA ASP A 138 -14.41 -11.93 13.07
C ASP A 138 -14.18 -13.45 13.22
N GLY A 139 -12.92 -13.88 13.44
CA GLY A 139 -12.57 -15.26 13.75
C GLY A 139 -12.38 -16.17 12.52
N ARG A 140 -12.37 -15.64 11.29
CA ARG A 140 -11.96 -16.40 10.11
C ARG A 140 -10.46 -16.64 10.14
N GLU A 141 -10.06 -17.82 9.70
CA GLU A 141 -8.64 -18.20 9.59
C GLU A 141 -8.26 -18.47 8.14
N ILE A 142 -7.14 -17.91 7.70
CA ILE A 142 -6.56 -18.18 6.37
C ILE A 142 -5.17 -18.77 6.56
N PRO A 143 -4.99 -20.07 6.29
CA PRO A 143 -3.71 -20.72 6.49
C PRO A 143 -2.76 -20.47 5.31
N PHE A 144 -1.48 -20.37 5.58
CA PHE A 144 -0.42 -20.14 4.61
C PHE A 144 0.83 -20.96 4.93
N ASP A 145 1.60 -21.27 3.90
CA ASP A 145 2.95 -21.83 4.03
C ASP A 145 4.01 -20.74 3.80
N LEU A 146 3.66 -19.67 3.07
CA LEU A 146 4.40 -18.42 2.96
C LEU A 146 3.41 -17.23 2.94
N GLY A 147 3.57 -16.31 3.88
CA GLY A 147 2.77 -15.09 4.01
C GLY A 147 3.55 -13.85 3.57
N VAL A 148 2.97 -13.08 2.66
CA VAL A 148 3.43 -11.73 2.27
C VAL A 148 2.45 -10.74 2.87
N VAL A 149 2.76 -10.24 4.05
CA VAL A 149 1.87 -9.40 4.84
C VAL A 149 2.31 -7.94 4.72
N ILE A 150 1.36 -7.10 4.33
CA ILE A 150 1.55 -5.67 4.18
C ILE A 150 1.13 -5.02 5.49
N PRO A 151 2.08 -4.47 6.27
CA PRO A 151 1.78 -3.89 7.57
C PRO A 151 0.96 -2.61 7.42
N LEU A 152 0.38 -2.19 8.55
CA LEU A 152 -0.19 -0.85 8.70
C LEU A 152 0.83 0.22 8.29
N HIS A 153 0.33 1.32 7.73
CA HIS A 153 1.11 2.50 7.42
C HIS A 153 0.56 3.69 8.20
N GLY A 154 1.45 4.42 8.85
CA GLY A 154 1.14 5.69 9.51
C GLY A 154 2.05 6.81 9.02
N GLY A 155 1.84 8.02 9.53
CA GLY A 155 2.79 9.11 9.36
C GLY A 155 3.93 9.06 10.39
N ALA A 156 4.85 10.03 10.28
CA ALA A 156 6.01 10.09 11.14
C ALA A 156 5.64 10.37 12.61
N GLY A 157 6.33 9.73 13.58
CA GLY A 157 6.00 9.86 15.01
C GLY A 157 5.94 11.31 15.52
N TYR A 158 6.88 12.17 15.09
CA TYR A 158 6.88 13.57 15.51
C TYR A 158 5.61 14.35 15.05
N VAL A 159 4.91 13.88 14.02
CA VAL A 159 3.66 14.48 13.55
C VAL A 159 2.55 14.20 14.58
N GLY A 160 2.48 12.98 15.10
CA GLY A 160 1.60 12.59 16.21
C GLY A 160 1.95 13.29 17.52
N ASP A 161 3.25 13.41 17.82
CA ASP A 161 3.73 14.09 19.03
C ASP A 161 3.53 15.62 18.98
N SER A 162 3.14 16.18 17.83
CA SER A 162 2.92 17.61 17.62
C SER A 162 1.42 17.95 17.70
N PRO A 163 0.94 18.59 18.79
CA PRO A 163 -0.49 18.84 18.98
C PRO A 163 -1.12 19.64 17.83
N GLY A 164 -2.13 19.05 17.20
CA GLY A 164 -2.88 19.64 16.09
C GLY A 164 -2.19 19.59 14.73
N LEU A 165 -1.06 18.88 14.59
CA LEU A 165 -0.38 18.70 13.31
C LEU A 165 -0.82 17.43 12.57
N GLY A 166 -0.96 16.32 13.29
CA GLY A 166 -1.37 15.01 12.75
C GLY A 166 -2.84 14.67 12.96
N ASP A 167 -3.34 13.71 12.18
CA ASP A 167 -4.52 12.93 12.50
C ASP A 167 -4.20 11.70 13.36
N GLU A 168 -5.19 10.83 13.59
CA GLU A 168 -5.09 9.62 14.41
C GLU A 168 -4.09 8.57 13.87
N PHE A 169 -3.74 8.65 12.59
CA PHE A 169 -2.73 7.81 11.94
C PHE A 169 -1.39 8.55 11.77
N ASN A 170 -1.22 9.72 12.39
CA ASN A 170 -0.07 10.61 12.29
C ASN A 170 0.17 11.20 10.88
N PHE A 171 -0.79 11.13 9.96
CA PHE A 171 -0.69 11.86 8.70
C PHE A 171 -1.05 13.33 8.91
N VAL A 172 -0.49 14.23 8.12
CA VAL A 172 -0.77 15.68 8.24
C VAL A 172 -2.06 16.02 7.50
N PRO A 173 -3.09 16.55 8.17
CA PRO A 173 -4.28 17.04 7.51
C PRO A 173 -3.99 18.29 6.68
N ALA A 174 -4.41 18.26 5.42
CA ALA A 174 -4.20 19.36 4.49
C ALA A 174 -5.41 19.59 3.59
N ASP A 175 -5.43 20.76 2.96
CA ASP A 175 -6.32 21.04 1.85
C ASP A 175 -5.87 20.22 0.63
N GLU A 176 -6.80 19.46 0.06
CA GLU A 176 -6.50 18.45 -0.97
C GLU A 176 -6.08 19.05 -2.30
N HIS A 177 -6.48 20.30 -2.58
CA HIS A 177 -6.15 20.99 -3.80
C HIS A 177 -4.87 21.83 -3.67
N THR A 178 -4.67 22.49 -2.54
CA THR A 178 -3.58 23.45 -2.38
C THR A 178 -2.36 22.90 -1.66
N LEU A 179 -2.49 21.73 -1.02
CA LEU A 179 -1.44 21.07 -0.21
C LEU A 179 -1.05 21.85 1.06
N GLN A 180 -1.80 22.90 1.40
CA GLN A 180 -1.59 23.68 2.62
C GLN A 180 -2.11 22.91 3.83
N SER A 181 -1.30 22.82 4.89
CA SER A 181 -1.70 22.15 6.13
C SER A 181 -2.85 22.90 6.80
N LYS A 182 -3.82 22.14 7.33
CA LYS A 182 -4.92 22.68 8.14
C LYS A 182 -4.45 23.21 9.49
N ALA A 183 -3.25 22.85 9.94
CA ALA A 183 -2.70 23.29 11.23
C ALA A 183 -2.23 24.76 11.21
N LYS A 184 -1.51 25.17 10.14
CA LYS A 184 -0.93 26.52 9.99
C LYS A 184 -0.75 26.88 8.52
N LYS A 185 -1.05 28.13 8.16
CA LYS A 185 -0.96 28.64 6.77
C LYS A 185 0.46 28.62 6.16
N ASN A 186 1.51 28.69 6.98
CA ASN A 186 2.90 28.65 6.51
C ASN A 186 3.48 27.24 6.43
N VAL A 187 2.65 26.21 6.64
CA VAL A 187 3.01 24.79 6.59
C VAL A 187 2.30 24.15 5.40
N PHE A 188 3.05 23.40 4.61
CA PHE A 188 2.55 22.60 3.49
C PHE A 188 3.01 21.16 3.68
N VAL A 189 2.29 20.21 3.08
CA VAL A 189 2.64 18.78 3.11
C VAL A 189 2.55 18.22 1.70
N ILE A 190 3.45 17.29 1.38
CA ILE A 190 3.50 16.63 0.08
C ILE A 190 3.75 15.12 0.25
N GLY A 191 3.23 14.35 -0.71
CA GLY A 191 3.36 12.91 -0.79
C GLY A 191 2.66 12.18 0.34
N ASP A 192 3.20 11.01 0.65
CA ASP A 192 2.58 10.03 1.55
C ASP A 192 2.42 10.51 3.00
N ALA A 193 3.10 11.61 3.39
CA ALA A 193 2.98 12.20 4.72
C ALA A 193 1.62 12.90 4.95
N SER A 194 0.91 13.22 3.87
CA SER A 194 -0.40 13.85 3.94
C SER A 194 -1.54 12.85 4.10
N ASN A 195 -2.68 13.30 4.59
CA ASN A 195 -3.92 12.50 4.63
C ASN A 195 -4.86 12.74 3.43
N LEU A 196 -4.31 13.26 2.33
CA LEU A 196 -5.08 13.52 1.12
C LEU A 196 -5.81 12.25 0.65
N PRO A 197 -7.04 12.36 0.12
CA PRO A 197 -7.80 11.23 -0.41
C PRO A 197 -7.29 10.80 -1.81
N ALA A 198 -5.98 10.77 -1.98
CA ALA A 198 -5.28 10.37 -3.20
C ALA A 198 -4.41 9.13 -2.92
N SER A 199 -3.99 8.44 -3.98
CA SER A 199 -3.06 7.32 -3.85
C SER A 199 -1.73 7.78 -3.25
N LYS A 200 -1.21 7.06 -2.26
CA LYS A 200 0.13 7.28 -1.68
C LYS A 200 1.17 6.70 -2.63
N ALA A 201 1.63 7.47 -3.61
CA ALA A 201 2.53 7.00 -4.67
C ALA A 201 3.54 8.06 -5.11
N GLY A 202 4.66 7.61 -5.67
CA GLY A 202 5.71 8.48 -6.19
C GLY A 202 5.24 9.37 -7.35
N SER A 203 4.39 8.85 -8.25
CA SER A 203 3.77 9.62 -9.33
C SER A 203 2.84 10.72 -8.80
N VAL A 204 2.04 10.41 -7.79
CA VAL A 204 1.18 11.39 -7.11
C VAL A 204 2.01 12.50 -6.48
N THR A 205 3.09 12.12 -5.78
CA THR A 205 4.05 13.09 -5.20
C THR A 205 4.66 13.98 -6.28
N HIS A 206 4.96 13.43 -7.47
CA HIS A 206 5.45 14.20 -8.60
C HIS A 206 4.44 15.25 -9.07
N PHE A 207 3.18 14.86 -9.30
CA PHE A 207 2.12 15.79 -9.72
C PHE A 207 1.82 16.87 -8.66
N GLN A 208 1.87 16.50 -7.38
CA GLN A 208 1.77 17.45 -6.27
C GLN A 208 2.91 18.48 -6.26
N GLY A 209 4.09 18.12 -6.76
CA GLY A 209 5.28 18.98 -6.73
C GLY A 209 5.07 20.31 -7.47
N GLU A 210 4.45 20.29 -8.64
CA GLU A 210 4.18 21.50 -9.42
C GLU A 210 3.20 22.43 -8.69
N VAL A 211 2.10 21.86 -8.17
CA VAL A 211 1.09 22.58 -7.39
C VAL A 211 1.69 23.19 -6.12
N LEU A 212 2.52 22.43 -5.42
CA LEU A 212 3.16 22.86 -4.19
C LEU A 212 4.05 24.09 -4.43
N VAL A 213 4.90 24.03 -5.47
CA VAL A 213 5.84 25.11 -5.77
C VAL A 213 5.11 26.41 -6.07
N GLU A 214 4.08 26.38 -6.91
CA GLU A 214 3.28 27.57 -7.23
C GLU A 214 2.57 28.13 -5.99
N ASN A 215 1.95 27.28 -5.18
CA ASN A 215 1.24 27.73 -3.98
C ASN A 215 2.17 28.29 -2.91
N ILE A 216 3.38 27.75 -2.76
CA ILE A 216 4.41 28.33 -1.90
C ILE A 216 4.82 29.72 -2.41
N GLN A 217 4.99 29.90 -3.72
CA GLN A 217 5.32 31.20 -4.31
C GLN A 217 4.21 32.23 -4.08
N CYS A 218 2.95 31.85 -4.27
CA CYS A 218 1.79 32.69 -3.95
C CYS A 218 1.76 33.07 -2.47
N PHE A 219 1.96 32.12 -1.56
CA PHE A 219 2.00 32.38 -0.11
C PHE A 219 3.11 33.37 0.27
N LEU A 220 4.33 33.18 -0.24
CA LEU A 220 5.46 34.07 0.01
C LEU A 220 5.23 35.49 -0.55
N ALA A 221 4.50 35.60 -1.65
CA ALA A 221 4.11 36.88 -2.25
C ALA A 221 2.87 37.53 -1.60
N GLY A 222 2.27 36.91 -0.58
CA GLY A 222 1.03 37.39 0.05
C GLY A 222 -0.19 37.31 -0.86
N LYS A 223 -0.17 36.44 -1.88
CA LYS A 223 -1.25 36.22 -2.84
C LYS A 223 -2.10 35.01 -2.45
N PRO A 224 -3.36 34.94 -2.90
CA PRO A 224 -4.15 33.71 -2.82
C PRO A 224 -3.44 32.54 -3.51
N LEU A 225 -3.66 31.32 -3.00
CA LEU A 225 -3.17 30.08 -3.61
C LEU A 225 -3.96 29.84 -4.91
N SER A 226 -3.26 29.62 -6.02
CA SER A 226 -3.84 29.56 -7.37
C SER A 226 -3.75 28.19 -8.03
N ALA A 227 -2.76 27.38 -7.67
CA ALA A 227 -2.61 26.03 -8.20
C ALA A 227 -3.53 25.06 -7.45
N SER A 228 -4.04 24.08 -8.19
CA SER A 228 -5.00 23.09 -7.71
C SER A 228 -4.58 21.69 -8.13
N PHE A 229 -4.34 20.82 -7.16
CA PHE A 229 -4.15 19.39 -7.35
C PHE A 229 -5.52 18.71 -7.47
N ASP A 230 -5.70 17.87 -8.48
CA ASP A 230 -6.98 17.22 -8.79
C ASP A 230 -7.03 15.76 -8.29
N GLY A 231 -6.00 15.31 -7.57
CA GLY A 231 -5.91 13.93 -7.10
C GLY A 231 -5.25 12.98 -8.09
N HIS A 232 -4.68 13.46 -9.20
CA HIS A 232 -4.11 12.63 -10.26
C HIS A 232 -3.11 11.60 -9.70
N ALA A 233 -3.39 10.34 -10.00
CA ALA A 233 -2.54 9.19 -9.76
C ALA A 233 -2.33 8.41 -11.06
N ASN A 234 -1.08 8.03 -11.29
CA ASN A 234 -0.68 7.21 -12.43
C ASN A 234 0.14 6.03 -11.90
N CYS A 235 -0.35 4.81 -12.09
CA CYS A 235 0.31 3.60 -11.61
C CYS A 235 0.49 2.60 -12.73
N PHE A 236 1.74 2.24 -13.00
CA PHE A 236 2.09 1.06 -13.78
C PHE A 236 2.08 -0.16 -12.86
N ILE A 237 1.38 -1.20 -13.28
CA ILE A 237 1.24 -2.46 -12.56
C ILE A 237 1.90 -3.52 -13.43
N GLU A 238 3.01 -4.07 -12.98
CA GLU A 238 3.67 -5.18 -13.67
C GLU A 238 2.81 -6.45 -13.56
N THR A 239 2.52 -7.06 -14.70
CA THR A 239 1.57 -8.20 -14.79
C THR A 239 2.27 -9.52 -15.11
N GLY A 240 3.59 -9.52 -15.02
CA GLY A 240 4.47 -10.59 -15.49
C GLY A 240 4.56 -10.64 -17.02
N PHE A 241 5.32 -11.61 -17.54
CA PHE A 241 5.40 -11.90 -18.98
C PHE A 241 5.77 -10.68 -19.84
N HIS A 242 6.62 -9.79 -19.33
CA HIS A 242 7.03 -8.54 -19.99
C HIS A 242 5.85 -7.61 -20.36
N LYS A 243 4.80 -7.58 -19.52
CA LYS A 243 3.62 -6.75 -19.71
C LYS A 243 3.30 -5.96 -18.45
N ALA A 244 2.86 -4.73 -18.65
CA ALA A 244 2.29 -3.89 -17.60
C ALA A 244 0.88 -3.42 -17.96
N LEU A 245 0.08 -3.16 -16.93
CA LEU A 245 -1.19 -2.45 -17.01
C LEU A 245 -0.98 -1.03 -16.47
N LEU A 246 -1.51 -0.03 -17.18
CA LEU A 246 -1.58 1.33 -16.67
C LEU A 246 -2.96 1.59 -16.08
N ILE A 247 -3.00 2.11 -14.86
CA ILE A 247 -4.19 2.79 -14.32
C ILE A 247 -3.90 4.27 -14.13
N ASP A 248 -4.84 5.10 -14.54
CA ASP A 248 -4.75 6.56 -14.51
C ASP A 248 -6.12 7.10 -14.06
N PHE A 249 -6.12 7.86 -12.97
CA PHE A 249 -7.34 8.34 -12.32
C PHE A 249 -7.04 9.56 -11.43
N ASN A 250 -8.09 10.26 -10.99
CA ASN A 250 -7.99 11.40 -10.10
C ASN A 250 -9.11 11.38 -9.04
N TYR A 251 -9.47 12.51 -8.43
CA TYR A 251 -10.55 12.55 -7.43
C TYR A 251 -11.93 12.20 -8.01
N GLU A 252 -12.17 12.48 -9.29
CA GLU A 252 -13.48 12.31 -9.94
C GLU A 252 -13.61 10.98 -10.70
N THR A 253 -12.49 10.38 -11.09
CA THR A 253 -12.42 9.22 -12.02
C THR A 253 -11.95 7.93 -11.38
#